data_AF-A0A817V4C1-F1
#
_entry.id   AF-A0A817V4C1-F1
#
_cell.length_a   1.000
_cell.length_b   1.000
_cell.length_c   1.000
_cell.angle_alpha   90.00
_cell.angle_beta   90.00
_cell.angle_gamma   90.00
#
_symmetry.space_group_name_H-M   'P 1'
#
loop_
_entity.id
_entity.type
_entity.pdbx_description
1 polymer ?
#
loop_
_entity_poly.entity_id
_entity_poly.type
_entity_poly.pdbx_seq_one_letter_code
_entity_poly.pdbx_strand_id
1 'polypeptide(L)'
;MTAQIHVNDEDIDDQLYNRQRYVLGDDAMKRLRKHHVLIINAGGLGIEIAKNIVLAGVQSVTLQDINNTSMLDLATQYYLCENDIGKNRAESSLEKLRALNDYVKVHVSKKSLPEDLDDYLKQFTCVVLTECNLHEMKKINEFCRTNNIIFIMADVYGVFSRCFVDCGNNPFTVYDKDGEQLKEIFISHISSEGVVTAAGDERHPFQDGDIVSFRELVGLENLNQQERTIKDLNIQQFSIGDISSLGGEYKQGGIAREVKQQIKLNFNSLNEQMHNPKILTIDGSNYWTKDITGEENYWYFMDYFRLNKMAIYRTRTHFDIDTSRYEHEYIINNYSKVFRYLHIETPDYEIRNEACKYNFIIEPGRRHILINVIMEFPLTLTERRCFEVIAECYNEIRTSASTTNSSTANNSLSNPSRKSSRTNIMSQTSKLISQ
;
A
#
# COMPACT_ATOMS: atom_id res chain seq x y z
N MET A 1 -2.95 47.19 -14.02
CA MET A 1 -1.59 46.63 -13.93
C MET A 1 -1.63 45.51 -12.91
N THR A 2 -1.80 44.28 -13.36
CA THR A 2 -1.61 43.07 -12.56
C THR A 2 -0.12 42.95 -12.32
N ALA A 3 0.32 43.05 -11.07
CA ALA A 3 1.70 42.82 -10.69
C ALA A 3 2.03 41.35 -10.97
N GLN A 4 2.82 41.09 -12.02
CA GLN A 4 3.49 39.81 -12.19
C GLN A 4 4.50 39.70 -11.05
N ILE A 5 4.16 38.89 -10.05
CA ILE A 5 5.13 38.45 -9.05
C ILE A 5 6.07 37.51 -9.81
N HIS A 6 7.24 38.03 -10.20
CA HIS A 6 8.36 37.21 -10.61
C HIS A 6 8.86 36.45 -9.38
N VAL A 7 8.26 35.30 -9.09
CA VAL A 7 8.87 34.29 -8.22
C VAL A 7 10.05 33.75 -9.02
N ASN A 8 11.27 33.85 -8.49
CA ASN A 8 12.42 33.18 -9.10
C ASN A 8 12.10 31.68 -9.20
N ASP A 9 12.40 31.04 -10.33
CA ASP A 9 12.11 29.61 -10.56
C ASP A 9 12.73 28.67 -9.49
N GLU A 10 13.70 29.17 -8.70
CA GLU A 10 14.35 28.41 -7.62
C GLU A 10 13.67 28.54 -6.24
N ASP A 11 12.84 29.57 -6.02
CA ASP A 11 12.24 29.85 -4.73
C ASP A 11 10.89 29.12 -4.59
N ILE A 12 10.68 28.48 -3.44
CA ILE A 12 9.42 27.80 -3.14
C ILE A 12 8.39 28.87 -2.75
N ASP A 13 7.19 28.79 -3.35
CA ASP A 13 6.09 29.68 -2.99
C ASP A 13 5.58 29.29 -1.60
N ASP A 14 6.01 30.07 -0.61
CA ASP A 14 5.69 29.83 0.79
C ASP A 14 4.21 30.01 1.12
N GLN A 15 3.45 30.77 0.34
CA GLN A 15 2.02 30.93 0.58
C GLN A 15 1.25 29.70 0.13
N LEU A 16 1.64 29.11 -1.01
CA LEU A 16 1.00 27.93 -1.56
C LEU A 16 1.43 26.64 -0.84
N TYR A 17 2.72 26.46 -0.59
CA TYR A 17 3.29 25.19 -0.13
C TYR A 17 3.60 25.12 1.37
N ASN A 18 3.20 26.13 2.18
CA ASN A 18 3.57 26.23 3.61
C ASN A 18 3.41 24.90 4.38
N ARG A 19 2.21 24.30 4.32
CA ARG A 19 1.90 23.06 5.05
C ARG A 19 2.69 21.87 4.53
N GLN A 20 2.87 21.79 3.21
CA GLN A 20 3.62 20.70 2.58
C GLN A 20 5.13 20.80 2.87
N ARG A 21 5.65 22.03 2.99
CA ARG A 21 7.04 22.32 3.35
C ARG A 21 7.40 21.75 4.72
N TYR A 22 6.50 21.80 5.71
CA TYR A 22 6.72 21.19 7.02
C TYR A 22 6.78 19.66 7.01
N VAL A 23 6.21 19.01 5.99
CA VAL A 23 6.18 17.55 5.87
C VAL A 23 7.35 17.03 5.02
N LEU A 24 7.61 17.66 3.88
CA LEU A 24 8.62 17.19 2.93
C LEU A 24 9.99 17.85 3.12
N GLY A 25 10.02 19.10 3.59
CA GLY A 25 11.22 19.94 3.62
C GLY A 25 11.61 20.49 2.25
N ASP A 26 12.49 21.49 2.29
CA ASP A 26 12.87 22.29 1.11
C ASP A 26 13.58 21.47 0.04
N ASP A 27 14.51 20.61 0.47
CA ASP A 27 15.32 19.82 -0.45
C ASP A 27 14.45 18.82 -1.22
N ALA A 28 13.46 18.19 -0.57
CA ALA A 28 12.54 17.28 -1.23
C ALA A 28 11.64 18.02 -2.22
N MET A 29 11.11 19.19 -1.84
CA MET A 29 10.30 20.04 -2.72
C MET A 29 11.09 20.52 -3.95
N LYS A 30 12.34 20.95 -3.77
CA LYS A 30 13.23 21.34 -4.87
C LYS A 30 13.53 20.18 -5.81
N ARG A 31 13.69 18.96 -5.29
CA ARG A 31 13.84 17.76 -6.12
C ARG A 31 12.54 17.47 -6.87
N LEU A 32 11.39 17.54 -6.20
CA LEU A 32 10.07 17.25 -6.78
C LEU A 32 9.78 18.11 -8.02
N ARG A 33 10.13 19.40 -7.98
CA ARG A 33 10.00 20.35 -9.11
C ARG A 33 10.84 20.04 -10.35
N LYS A 34 11.71 19.03 -10.30
CA LYS A 34 12.51 18.55 -11.44
C LYS A 34 11.94 17.28 -12.08
N HIS A 35 10.84 16.75 -11.54
CA HIS A 35 10.28 15.48 -11.98
C HIS A 35 9.15 15.68 -12.99
N HIS A 36 9.19 14.87 -14.03
CA HIS A 36 8.15 14.77 -15.05
C HIS A 36 7.44 13.43 -14.87
N VAL A 37 6.13 13.45 -14.62
CA VAL A 37 5.35 12.25 -14.33
C VAL A 37 4.41 11.92 -15.48
N LEU A 38 4.44 10.68 -15.98
CA LEU A 38 3.44 10.14 -16.89
C LEU A 38 2.42 9.33 -16.09
N ILE A 39 1.13 9.55 -16.35
CA ILE A 39 0.03 8.76 -15.80
C ILE A 39 -0.73 8.15 -16.97
N ILE A 40 -0.78 6.81 -17.02
CA ILE A 40 -1.46 6.04 -18.04
C ILE A 40 -2.85 5.66 -17.52
N ASN A 41 -3.85 6.01 -18.33
CA ASN A 41 -5.29 5.99 -18.09
C ASN A 41 -5.76 7.00 -17.03
N ALA A 42 -6.88 7.67 -17.32
CA ALA A 42 -7.45 8.77 -16.54
C ALA A 42 -8.85 8.43 -16.01
N GLY A 43 -9.10 7.16 -15.66
CA GLY A 43 -10.26 6.75 -14.86
C GLY A 43 -10.22 7.31 -13.44
N GLY A 44 -11.12 6.86 -12.56
CA GLY A 44 -11.25 7.41 -11.20
C GLY A 44 -9.97 7.36 -10.35
N LEU A 45 -9.21 6.27 -10.41
CA LEU A 45 -7.93 6.17 -9.71
C LEU A 45 -6.85 7.06 -10.35
N GLY A 46 -6.73 7.01 -11.68
CA GLY A 46 -5.74 7.79 -12.42
C GLY A 46 -5.91 9.30 -12.19
N ILE A 47 -7.16 9.79 -12.14
CA ILE A 47 -7.41 11.21 -11.88
C ILE A 47 -7.11 11.62 -10.45
N GLU A 48 -7.37 10.75 -9.47
CA GLU A 48 -7.05 11.01 -8.07
C GLU A 48 -5.53 11.10 -7.87
N ILE A 49 -4.77 10.21 -8.51
CA ILE A 49 -3.30 10.28 -8.55
C ILE A 49 -2.86 11.59 -9.19
N ALA A 50 -3.39 11.93 -10.39
CA ALA A 50 -3.03 13.15 -11.10
C ALA A 50 -3.29 14.41 -10.27
N LYS A 51 -4.48 14.52 -9.65
CA LYS A 51 -4.83 15.64 -8.78
C LYS A 51 -3.81 15.81 -7.65
N ASN A 52 -3.47 14.73 -6.93
CA ASN A 52 -2.53 14.81 -5.82
C ASN A 52 -1.10 15.16 -6.28
N ILE A 53 -0.65 14.64 -7.44
CA ILE A 53 0.68 14.95 -7.99
C ILE A 53 0.77 16.41 -8.47
N VAL A 54 -0.29 16.93 -9.10
CA VAL A 54 -0.37 18.33 -9.49
C VAL A 54 -0.37 19.24 -8.26
N LEU A 55 -1.15 18.92 -7.23
CA LEU A 55 -1.13 19.68 -5.98
C LEU A 55 0.23 19.61 -5.27
N ALA A 56 0.94 18.47 -5.38
CA ALA A 56 2.25 18.31 -4.78
C ALA A 56 3.34 19.20 -5.42
N GLY A 57 3.15 19.67 -6.66
CA GLY A 57 4.07 20.63 -7.29
C GLY A 57 5.27 20.00 -8.00
N VAL A 58 5.05 18.92 -8.77
CA VAL A 58 6.05 18.39 -9.72
C VAL A 58 6.29 19.35 -10.89
N GLN A 59 7.30 19.12 -11.73
CA GLN A 59 7.55 19.96 -12.89
C GLN A 59 6.42 19.90 -13.93
N SER A 60 6.01 18.66 -14.26
CA SER A 60 4.92 18.44 -15.19
C SER A 60 4.26 17.08 -14.98
N VAL A 61 2.99 17.02 -15.36
CA VAL A 61 2.21 15.78 -15.44
C VAL A 61 1.69 15.61 -16.86
N THR A 62 1.93 14.45 -17.46
CA THR A 62 1.31 14.04 -18.72
C THR A 62 0.29 12.95 -18.42
N LEU A 63 -0.98 13.20 -18.77
CA LEU A 63 -2.02 12.18 -18.72
C LEU A 63 -2.20 11.57 -20.11
N GLN A 64 -1.98 10.27 -20.22
CA GLN A 64 -2.23 9.53 -21.43
C GLN A 64 -3.45 8.64 -21.26
N ASP A 65 -4.47 8.82 -22.08
CA ASP A 65 -5.64 7.95 -22.08
C ASP A 65 -6.21 7.83 -23.49
N ILE A 66 -6.37 6.61 -23.97
CA ILE A 66 -6.99 6.33 -25.28
C ILE A 66 -8.50 6.21 -25.21
N ASN A 67 -9.06 6.10 -24.00
CA ASN A 67 -10.47 5.82 -23.78
C ASN A 67 -11.31 7.10 -23.73
N ASN A 68 -12.56 6.96 -24.18
CA ASN A 68 -13.58 7.98 -24.03
C ASN A 68 -14.39 7.74 -22.76
N THR A 69 -14.91 8.82 -22.19
CA THR A 69 -15.79 8.82 -21.04
C THR A 69 -17.02 7.96 -21.30
N SER A 70 -17.27 7.04 -20.39
CA SER A 70 -18.49 6.25 -20.29
C SER A 70 -19.32 6.69 -19.08
N MET A 71 -20.56 6.22 -19.00
CA MET A 71 -21.43 6.46 -17.85
C MET A 71 -20.84 5.90 -16.54
N LEU A 72 -20.08 4.79 -16.61
CA LEU A 72 -19.49 4.16 -15.44
C LEU A 72 -18.34 4.99 -14.85
N ASP A 73 -17.62 5.74 -15.68
CA ASP A 73 -16.52 6.59 -15.22
C ASP A 73 -17.03 7.70 -14.27
N LEU A 74 -18.25 8.19 -14.48
CA LEU A 74 -18.85 9.25 -13.65
C LEU A 74 -19.04 8.85 -12.17
N ALA A 75 -18.99 7.55 -11.86
CA ALA A 75 -19.14 7.06 -10.49
C ALA A 75 -17.94 7.41 -9.59
N THR A 76 -16.74 7.52 -10.17
CA THR A 76 -15.49 7.71 -9.42
C THR A 76 -14.61 8.85 -9.97
N GLN A 77 -14.77 9.20 -11.24
CA GLN A 77 -14.03 10.28 -11.90
C GLN A 77 -14.81 11.59 -11.73
N TYR A 78 -14.48 12.34 -10.68
CA TYR A 78 -15.20 13.55 -10.25
C TYR A 78 -14.99 14.80 -11.11
N TYR A 79 -14.10 14.77 -12.11
CA TYR A 79 -14.01 15.82 -13.12
C TYR A 79 -14.92 15.59 -14.32
N LEU A 80 -15.43 14.38 -14.56
CA LEU A 80 -16.30 14.12 -15.70
C LEU A 80 -17.76 14.43 -15.36
N CYS A 81 -18.54 14.86 -16.35
CA CYS A 81 -19.99 15.01 -16.24
C CYS A 81 -20.71 14.32 -17.41
N GLU A 82 -22.04 14.26 -17.37
CA GLU A 82 -22.84 13.63 -18.44
C GLU A 82 -22.55 14.21 -19.83
N ASN A 83 -22.24 15.51 -19.92
CA ASN A 83 -21.88 16.18 -21.17
C ASN A 83 -20.50 15.77 -21.72
N ASP A 84 -19.70 15.05 -20.95
CA ASP A 84 -18.37 14.57 -21.36
C ASP A 84 -18.41 13.13 -21.89
N ILE A 85 -19.56 12.44 -21.78
CA ILE A 85 -19.74 11.09 -22.34
C ILE A 85 -19.40 11.10 -23.84
N GLY A 86 -18.54 10.17 -24.24
CA GLY A 86 -18.03 10.05 -25.61
C GLY A 86 -16.82 10.94 -25.94
N LYS A 87 -16.43 11.88 -25.06
CA LYS A 87 -15.17 12.65 -25.18
C LYS A 87 -14.03 11.91 -24.49
N ASN A 88 -12.79 12.23 -24.84
CA ASN A 88 -11.63 11.62 -24.20
C ASN A 88 -11.54 11.99 -22.70
N ARG A 89 -11.25 11.01 -21.83
CA ARG A 89 -11.21 11.21 -20.37
C ARG A 89 -10.13 12.19 -19.93
N ALA A 90 -8.91 12.05 -20.49
CA ALA A 90 -7.78 12.90 -20.16
C ALA A 90 -8.00 14.36 -20.62
N GLU A 91 -8.44 14.57 -21.86
CA GLU A 91 -8.74 15.92 -22.37
C GLU A 91 -9.86 16.63 -21.60
N SER A 92 -10.94 15.91 -21.26
CA SER A 92 -12.07 16.47 -20.51
C SER A 92 -11.67 16.91 -19.09
N SER A 93 -10.53 16.43 -18.61
CA SER A 93 -9.97 16.73 -17.28
C SER A 93 -8.88 17.81 -17.31
N LEU A 94 -8.36 18.20 -18.48
CA LEU A 94 -7.16 19.03 -18.63
C LEU A 94 -7.27 20.37 -17.92
N GLU A 95 -8.30 21.15 -18.22
CA GLU A 95 -8.45 22.51 -17.68
C GLU A 95 -8.70 22.49 -16.17
N LYS A 96 -9.38 21.47 -15.66
CA LYS A 96 -9.64 21.27 -14.23
C LYS A 96 -8.35 20.94 -13.47
N LEU A 97 -7.47 20.12 -14.06
CA LEU A 97 -6.15 19.82 -13.49
C LEU A 97 -5.23 21.03 -13.54
N ARG A 98 -5.18 21.77 -14.66
CA ARG A 98 -4.36 22.99 -14.78
C ARG A 98 -4.73 24.03 -13.73
N ALA A 99 -6.02 24.18 -13.45
CA ALA A 99 -6.51 25.13 -12.45
C ALA A 99 -6.10 24.77 -11.00
N LEU A 100 -5.57 23.58 -10.73
CA LEU A 100 -5.14 23.21 -9.38
C LEU A 100 -3.83 23.89 -8.97
N ASN A 101 -2.91 24.09 -9.91
CA ASN A 101 -1.56 24.54 -9.60
C ASN A 101 -0.86 25.16 -10.83
N ASP A 102 -0.75 26.48 -10.85
CA ASP A 102 -0.14 27.23 -11.97
C ASP A 102 1.34 26.92 -12.19
N TYR A 103 2.03 26.36 -11.17
CA TYR A 103 3.44 25.96 -11.28
C TYR A 103 3.64 24.63 -12.01
N VAL A 104 2.59 23.82 -12.18
CA VAL A 104 2.69 22.48 -12.77
C VAL A 104 2.18 22.47 -14.19
N LYS A 105 3.03 22.06 -15.14
CA LYS A 105 2.61 21.92 -16.54
C LYS A 105 1.81 20.63 -16.71
N VAL A 106 0.55 20.75 -17.14
CA VAL A 106 -0.30 19.58 -17.43
C VAL A 106 -0.46 19.41 -18.94
N HIS A 107 -0.13 18.20 -19.40
CA HIS A 107 -0.25 17.75 -20.79
C HIS A 107 -1.18 16.55 -20.89
N VAL A 108 -1.78 16.36 -22.05
CA VAL A 108 -2.65 15.21 -22.33
C VAL A 108 -2.28 14.57 -23.67
N SER A 109 -2.37 13.25 -23.75
CA SER A 109 -2.19 12.47 -24.97
C SER A 109 -3.31 11.46 -25.15
N LYS A 110 -3.95 11.51 -26.32
CA LYS A 110 -4.98 10.55 -26.74
C LYS A 110 -4.42 9.35 -27.52
N LYS A 111 -3.11 9.36 -27.77
CA LYS A 111 -2.45 8.36 -28.60
C LYS A 111 -2.16 7.13 -27.75
N SER A 112 -2.29 5.96 -28.37
CA SER A 112 -1.73 4.74 -27.80
C SER A 112 -0.24 4.91 -27.56
N LEU A 113 0.30 4.13 -26.63
CA LEU A 113 1.74 4.07 -26.46
C LEU A 113 2.39 3.69 -27.79
N PRO A 114 3.48 4.37 -28.18
CA PRO A 114 4.23 3.98 -29.36
C PRO A 114 4.76 2.55 -29.20
N GLU A 115 4.96 1.84 -30.32
CA GLU A 115 5.53 0.50 -30.29
C GLU A 115 6.94 0.53 -29.69
N ASP A 116 7.73 1.52 -30.13
CA ASP A 116 9.00 1.89 -29.54
C ASP A 116 8.76 2.91 -28.41
N LEU A 117 9.04 2.46 -27.19
CA LEU A 117 8.83 3.25 -25.98
C LEU A 117 9.98 4.22 -25.71
N ASP A 118 11.11 4.12 -26.43
CA ASP A 118 12.37 4.72 -26.02
C ASP A 118 12.31 6.24 -25.88
N ASP A 119 12.04 6.92 -26.99
CA ASP A 119 11.94 8.38 -27.03
C ASP A 119 10.80 8.91 -26.16
N TYR A 120 9.73 8.14 -26.03
CA TYR A 120 8.53 8.59 -25.32
C TYR A 120 8.66 8.46 -23.81
N LEU A 121 9.17 7.34 -23.28
CA LEU A 121 9.21 7.12 -21.84
C LEU A 121 10.43 7.80 -21.19
N LYS A 122 11.56 7.94 -21.88
CA LYS A 122 12.79 8.56 -21.35
C LYS A 122 12.66 10.03 -20.93
N GLN A 123 11.62 10.72 -21.39
CA GLN A 123 11.35 12.10 -20.94
C GLN A 123 10.75 12.17 -19.52
N PHE A 124 10.33 11.03 -18.96
CA PHE A 124 9.68 10.96 -17.65
C PHE A 124 10.62 10.38 -16.60
N THR A 125 10.53 10.91 -15.39
CA THR A 125 11.25 10.38 -14.22
C THR A 125 10.43 9.32 -13.47
N CYS A 126 9.11 9.36 -13.64
CA CYS A 126 8.18 8.42 -13.03
C CYS A 126 7.03 8.11 -13.99
N VAL A 127 6.67 6.84 -14.10
CA VAL A 127 5.56 6.35 -14.92
C VAL A 127 4.60 5.59 -14.01
N VAL A 128 3.35 6.05 -13.99
CA VAL A 128 2.26 5.48 -13.19
C VAL A 128 1.25 4.81 -14.11
N LEU A 129 0.95 3.54 -13.88
CA LEU A 129 -0.03 2.77 -14.64
C LEU A 129 -1.27 2.52 -13.78
N THR A 130 -2.42 2.78 -14.39
CA THR A 130 -3.72 2.35 -13.88
C THR A 130 -4.50 1.70 -15.01
N GLU A 131 -5.41 0.77 -14.70
CA GLU A 131 -6.31 0.17 -15.71
C GLU A 131 -5.61 -0.53 -16.90
N CYS A 132 -4.31 -0.83 -16.79
CA CYS A 132 -3.56 -1.52 -17.84
C CYS A 132 -3.75 -3.03 -17.76
N ASN A 133 -3.40 -3.74 -18.85
CA ASN A 133 -3.27 -5.19 -18.80
C ASN A 133 -1.84 -5.59 -18.39
N LEU A 134 -1.70 -6.84 -17.94
CA LEU A 134 -0.45 -7.35 -17.42
C LEU A 134 0.71 -7.32 -18.43
N HIS A 135 0.43 -7.57 -19.72
CA HIS A 135 1.46 -7.55 -20.75
C HIS A 135 2.06 -6.15 -20.91
N GLU A 136 1.21 -5.11 -20.94
CA GLU A 136 1.66 -3.71 -20.96
C GLU A 136 2.46 -3.36 -19.70
N MET A 137 1.96 -3.77 -18.52
CA MET A 137 2.64 -3.51 -17.24
C MET A 137 4.06 -4.10 -17.23
N LYS A 138 4.23 -5.36 -17.66
CA LYS A 138 5.55 -6.01 -17.74
C LYS A 138 6.47 -5.32 -18.73
N LYS A 139 5.97 -5.02 -19.94
CA LYS A 139 6.77 -4.34 -20.99
C LYS A 139 7.27 -2.98 -20.50
N ILE A 140 6.40 -2.18 -19.87
CA ILE A 140 6.74 -0.84 -19.40
C ILE A 140 7.65 -0.90 -18.17
N ASN A 141 7.42 -1.83 -17.24
CA ASN A 141 8.28 -2.02 -16.08
C ASN A 141 9.73 -2.34 -16.48
N GLU A 142 9.94 -3.32 -17.38
CA GLU A 142 11.29 -3.66 -17.85
C GLU A 142 11.98 -2.48 -18.56
N PHE A 143 11.23 -1.73 -19.36
CA PHE A 143 11.73 -0.50 -19.96
C PHE A 143 12.15 0.53 -18.90
N CYS A 144 11.31 0.76 -17.89
CA CYS A 144 11.60 1.73 -16.83
C CYS A 144 12.84 1.33 -16.02
N ARG A 145 12.98 0.03 -15.69
CA ARG A 145 14.11 -0.51 -14.92
C ARG A 145 15.45 -0.29 -15.61
N THR A 146 15.50 -0.49 -16.92
CA THR A 146 16.73 -0.33 -17.72
C THR A 146 17.14 1.13 -17.91
N ASN A 147 16.21 2.07 -17.71
CA ASN A 147 16.41 3.50 -17.93
C ASN A 147 16.39 4.36 -16.66
N ASN A 148 16.40 3.74 -15.46
CA ASN A 148 16.31 4.44 -14.17
C ASN A 148 15.06 5.32 -14.03
N ILE A 149 13.94 4.86 -14.58
CA ILE A 149 12.63 5.51 -14.45
C ILE A 149 11.88 4.80 -13.33
N ILE A 150 11.29 5.56 -12.41
CA ILE A 150 10.44 4.98 -11.36
C ILE A 150 9.16 4.46 -11.99
N PHE A 151 8.81 3.22 -11.69
CA PHE A 151 7.59 2.58 -12.14
C PHE A 151 6.64 2.38 -10.96
N ILE A 152 5.39 2.80 -11.13
CA ILE A 152 4.32 2.57 -10.16
C ILE A 152 3.12 1.97 -10.91
N MET A 153 2.53 0.92 -10.35
CA MET A 153 1.29 0.33 -10.83
C MET A 153 0.28 0.36 -9.69
N ALA A 154 -0.95 0.79 -9.98
CA ALA A 154 -2.03 0.74 -9.01
C ALA A 154 -3.37 0.42 -9.70
N ASP A 155 -4.16 -0.44 -9.10
CA ASP A 155 -5.52 -0.73 -9.54
C ASP A 155 -6.48 -0.86 -8.35
N VAL A 156 -7.74 -0.53 -8.59
CA VAL A 156 -8.85 -0.70 -7.66
C VAL A 156 -9.97 -1.50 -8.34
N TYR A 157 -10.42 -2.56 -7.68
CA TYR A 157 -11.50 -3.42 -8.12
C TYR A 157 -12.50 -3.61 -6.98
N GLY A 158 -13.55 -2.79 -6.97
CA GLY A 158 -14.54 -2.79 -5.90
C GLY A 158 -13.90 -2.40 -4.56
N VAL A 159 -13.80 -3.36 -3.64
CA VAL A 159 -13.18 -3.16 -2.31
C VAL A 159 -11.72 -3.63 -2.24
N PHE A 160 -11.21 -4.20 -3.33
CA PHE A 160 -9.83 -4.68 -3.41
C PHE A 160 -8.96 -3.69 -4.16
N SER A 161 -7.69 -3.63 -3.79
CA SER A 161 -6.70 -2.79 -4.46
C SER A 161 -5.35 -3.48 -4.49
N ARG A 162 -4.54 -3.14 -5.49
CA ARG A 162 -3.12 -3.51 -5.54
C ARG A 162 -2.29 -2.29 -5.84
N CYS A 163 -1.09 -2.25 -5.27
CA CYS A 163 -0.07 -1.26 -5.56
C CYS A 163 1.28 -1.94 -5.68
N PHE A 164 2.05 -1.56 -6.69
CA PHE A 164 3.40 -2.06 -6.94
C PHE A 164 4.31 -0.86 -7.25
N VAL A 165 5.51 -0.88 -6.68
CA VAL A 165 6.52 0.16 -6.87
C VAL A 165 7.84 -0.50 -7.22
N ASP A 166 8.50 0.04 -8.24
CA ASP A 166 9.82 -0.38 -8.67
C ASP A 166 10.65 0.84 -9.06
N CYS A 167 11.75 1.06 -8.32
CA CYS A 167 12.67 2.17 -8.56
C CYS A 167 13.87 1.80 -9.44
N GLY A 168 13.84 0.64 -10.11
CA GLY A 168 14.83 0.23 -11.10
C GLY A 168 15.88 -0.75 -10.61
N ASN A 169 16.90 -0.97 -11.45
CA ASN A 169 17.97 -1.95 -11.20
C ASN A 169 19.04 -1.45 -10.20
N ASN A 170 19.18 -0.14 -10.07
CA ASN A 170 20.16 0.46 -9.17
C ASN A 170 19.58 0.61 -7.77
N PRO A 171 20.40 0.49 -6.71
CA PRO A 171 19.92 0.70 -5.35
C PRO A 171 19.36 2.10 -5.18
N PHE A 172 18.08 2.19 -4.82
CA PHE A 172 17.38 3.45 -4.58
C PHE A 172 17.79 4.00 -3.22
N THR A 173 18.26 5.25 -3.19
CA THR A 173 18.74 5.88 -1.95
C THR A 173 17.60 6.58 -1.24
N VAL A 174 17.30 6.12 -0.03
CA VAL A 174 16.35 6.73 0.90
C VAL A 174 17.13 7.58 1.88
N TYR A 175 16.90 8.89 1.85
CA TYR A 175 17.58 9.87 2.71
C TYR A 175 16.94 10.01 4.09
N ASP A 176 15.62 9.76 4.17
CA ASP A 176 14.85 9.81 5.39
C ASP A 176 13.85 8.64 5.36
N LYS A 177 13.94 7.76 6.36
CA LYS A 177 13.21 6.49 6.42
C LYS A 177 11.84 6.62 7.07
N ASP A 178 11.68 7.61 7.95
CA ASP A 178 10.53 7.73 8.86
C ASP A 178 9.92 9.13 8.87
N GLY A 179 10.63 10.17 8.39
CA GLY A 179 10.14 11.55 8.41
C GLY A 179 10.19 12.19 9.80
N GLU A 180 10.79 11.51 10.79
CA GLU A 180 10.89 12.00 12.16
C GLU A 180 11.96 13.09 12.25
N GLN A 181 11.69 14.13 13.06
CA GLN A 181 12.65 15.20 13.28
C GLN A 181 13.95 14.66 13.90
N LEU A 182 15.07 15.27 13.51
CA LEU A 182 16.38 14.95 14.08
C LEU A 182 16.35 15.17 15.59
N LYS A 183 16.62 14.11 16.33
CA LYS A 183 16.71 14.16 17.78
C LYS A 183 18.02 14.81 18.22
N GLU A 184 17.96 15.67 19.23
CA GLU A 184 19.15 16.24 19.87
C GLU A 184 19.01 16.28 21.38
N ILE A 185 20.14 16.18 22.08
CA ILE A 185 20.21 16.34 23.53
C ILE A 185 21.41 17.21 23.91
N PHE A 186 21.30 17.88 25.05
CA PHE A 186 22.45 18.49 25.71
C PHE A 186 23.19 17.44 26.55
N ILE A 187 24.52 17.54 26.61
CA ILE A 187 25.37 16.60 27.32
C ILE A 187 25.77 17.19 28.67
N SER A 188 25.60 16.41 29.73
CA SER A 188 26.10 16.78 31.07
C SER A 188 27.50 16.25 31.29
N HIS A 189 27.76 15.00 30.88
CA HIS A 189 29.02 14.32 31.13
C HIS A 189 29.30 13.23 30.09
N ILE A 190 30.59 12.99 29.82
CA ILE A 190 31.08 11.83 29.06
C ILE A 190 32.18 11.14 29.88
N SER A 191 31.99 9.85 30.20
CA SER A 191 32.97 9.07 30.96
C SER A 191 34.14 8.60 30.08
N SER A 192 35.24 8.16 30.70
CA SER A 192 36.41 7.59 30.01
C SER A 192 36.08 6.35 29.18
N GLU A 193 35.05 5.59 29.57
CA GLU A 193 34.56 4.41 28.87
C GLU A 193 33.59 4.76 27.72
N GLY A 194 33.37 6.06 27.47
CA GLY A 194 32.47 6.54 26.42
C GLY A 194 31.00 6.42 26.77
N VAL A 195 30.63 6.55 28.05
CA VAL A 195 29.23 6.68 28.46
C VAL A 195 28.85 8.15 28.46
N VAL A 196 27.88 8.52 27.63
CA VAL A 196 27.33 9.86 27.51
C VAL A 196 26.10 9.98 28.40
N THR A 197 26.04 11.02 29.22
CA THR A 197 24.89 11.34 30.08
C THR A 197 24.19 12.60 29.57
N ALA A 198 22.89 12.52 29.36
CA ALA A 198 22.05 13.66 29.00
C ALA A 198 22.04 14.72 30.12
N ALA A 199 21.83 15.98 29.75
CA ALA A 199 21.70 17.06 30.72
C ALA A 199 20.27 17.20 31.24
N GLY A 200 20.14 17.54 32.52
CA GLY A 200 18.84 17.68 33.18
C GLY A 200 18.14 16.34 33.44
N ASP A 201 16.83 16.40 33.68
CA ASP A 201 15.97 15.23 33.91
C ASP A 201 15.35 14.69 32.60
N GLU A 202 15.83 15.13 31.44
CA GLU A 202 15.28 14.74 30.15
C GLU A 202 15.71 13.33 29.74
N ARG A 203 14.75 12.56 29.22
CA ARG A 203 15.02 11.25 28.62
C ARG A 203 15.67 11.42 27.26
N HIS A 204 16.77 10.75 26.98
CA HIS A 204 17.28 10.75 25.61
C HIS A 204 16.39 9.90 24.68
N PRO A 205 16.13 10.37 23.45
CA PRO A 205 15.21 9.72 22.51
C PRO A 205 15.88 8.70 21.56
N PHE A 206 17.18 8.48 21.68
CA PHE A 206 17.95 7.56 20.84
C PHE A 206 17.67 6.09 21.17
N GLN A 207 17.85 5.23 20.17
CA GLN A 207 17.70 3.78 20.25
C GLN A 207 19.02 3.07 19.91
N ASP A 208 19.11 1.78 20.25
CA ASP A 208 20.23 0.94 19.86
C ASP A 208 20.46 0.96 18.33
N GLY A 209 21.69 1.28 17.93
CA GLY A 209 22.09 1.34 16.52
C GLY A 209 21.91 2.71 15.86
N ASP A 210 21.28 3.69 16.52
CA ASP A 210 21.24 5.07 16.04
C ASP A 210 22.67 5.63 15.93
N ILE A 211 22.90 6.56 15.01
CA ILE A 211 24.18 7.28 14.92
C ILE A 211 23.98 8.71 15.40
N VAL A 212 24.91 9.19 16.21
CA VAL A 212 24.98 10.60 16.61
C VAL A 212 26.31 11.22 16.23
N SER A 213 26.25 12.52 15.98
CA SER A 213 27.41 13.40 15.87
C SER A 213 27.42 14.41 17.01
N PHE A 214 28.61 14.88 17.38
CA PHE A 214 28.81 15.80 18.49
C PHE A 214 29.18 17.20 18.02
N ARG A 215 28.77 18.23 18.77
CA ARG A 215 29.24 19.60 18.59
C ARG A 215 29.42 20.28 19.94
N GLU A 216 30.31 21.27 19.99
CA GLU A 216 30.53 22.13 21.16
C GLU A 216 31.04 21.39 22.41
N LEU A 217 31.65 20.22 22.26
CA LEU A 217 32.37 19.55 23.35
C LEU A 217 33.68 20.27 23.66
N VAL A 218 33.94 20.49 24.95
CA VAL A 218 35.20 21.02 25.47
C VAL A 218 35.95 19.93 26.23
N GLY A 219 37.24 19.77 25.93
CA GLY A 219 38.11 18.71 26.48
C GLY A 219 38.10 17.39 25.68
N LEU A 220 37.09 17.20 24.83
CA LEU A 220 37.00 16.11 23.85
C LEU A 220 36.72 16.69 22.45
N GLU A 221 37.47 17.71 22.05
CA GLU A 221 37.23 18.43 20.79
C GLU A 221 37.35 17.52 19.56
N ASN A 222 38.19 16.48 19.63
CA ASN A 222 38.35 15.48 18.57
C ASN A 222 37.10 14.64 18.30
N LEU A 223 36.16 14.60 19.25
CA LEU A 223 34.88 13.91 19.09
C LEU A 223 33.85 14.79 18.35
N ASN A 224 34.06 16.11 18.29
CA ASN A 224 33.17 16.99 17.53
C ASN A 224 33.19 16.62 16.05
N GLN A 225 32.01 16.57 15.43
CA GLN A 225 31.75 16.14 14.05
C GLN A 225 32.05 14.66 13.76
N GLN A 226 32.54 13.89 14.73
CA GLN A 226 32.69 12.45 14.58
C GLN A 226 31.35 11.74 14.79
N GLU A 227 31.03 10.82 13.89
CA GLU A 227 29.85 9.95 14.00
C GLU A 227 30.15 8.76 14.91
N ARG A 228 29.23 8.45 15.82
CA ARG A 228 29.29 7.30 16.73
C ARG A 228 27.97 6.55 16.76
N THR A 229 28.06 5.23 16.71
CA THR A 229 26.91 4.35 16.92
C THR A 229 26.57 4.26 18.41
N ILE A 230 25.29 4.41 18.70
CA ILE A 230 24.72 4.38 20.03
C ILE A 230 24.41 2.96 20.46
N LYS A 231 24.70 2.69 21.73
CA LYS A 231 24.09 1.62 22.52
C LYS A 231 23.35 2.24 23.70
N ASP A 232 22.02 2.16 23.68
CA ASP A 232 21.13 2.61 24.76
C ASP A 232 21.43 1.82 26.03
N LEU A 233 21.59 2.52 27.16
CA LEU A 233 21.82 1.90 28.46
C LEU A 233 20.62 2.12 29.38
N ASN A 234 20.14 3.34 29.48
CA ASN A 234 18.99 3.72 30.30
C ASN A 234 18.39 5.04 29.83
N ILE A 235 17.35 5.52 30.52
CA ILE A 235 16.59 6.73 30.18
C ILE A 235 17.47 7.97 29.93
N GLN A 236 18.62 8.10 30.62
CA GLN A 236 19.48 9.29 30.57
C GLN A 236 20.88 9.02 30.00
N GLN A 237 21.26 7.76 29.76
CA GLN A 237 22.62 7.41 29.38
C GLN A 237 22.67 6.43 28.22
N PHE A 238 23.63 6.67 27.32
CA PHE A 238 23.98 5.77 26.25
C PHE A 238 25.49 5.67 26.09
N SER A 239 25.97 4.58 25.48
CA SER A 239 27.39 4.38 25.17
C SER A 239 27.67 4.65 23.70
N ILE A 240 28.85 5.26 23.44
CA ILE A 240 29.41 5.47 22.09
C ILE A 240 30.66 4.62 21.82
N GLY A 241 30.87 3.60 22.66
CA GLY A 241 32.06 2.77 22.66
C GLY A 241 33.29 3.49 23.20
N ASP A 242 34.44 2.82 23.15
CA ASP A 242 35.67 3.33 23.73
C ASP A 242 36.15 4.64 23.05
N ILE A 243 36.53 5.60 23.89
CA ILE A 243 37.07 6.91 23.48
C ILE A 243 38.52 7.12 23.94
N SER A 244 39.15 6.12 24.57
CA SER A 244 40.53 6.18 25.08
C SER A 244 41.55 6.62 24.03
N SER A 245 41.31 6.30 22.76
CA SER A 245 42.15 6.64 21.61
C SER A 245 42.08 8.11 21.17
N LEU A 246 41.07 8.87 21.60
CA LEU A 246 40.86 10.26 21.17
C LEU A 246 41.73 11.27 21.90
N GLY A 247 42.23 10.90 23.09
CA GLY A 247 43.01 11.76 23.98
C GLY A 247 42.20 12.92 24.56
N GLY A 248 42.35 13.15 25.86
CA GLY A 248 41.63 14.21 26.59
C GLY A 248 40.54 13.68 27.51
N GLU A 249 40.03 14.57 28.36
CA GLU A 249 38.95 14.29 29.30
C GLU A 249 37.85 15.32 29.08
N TYR A 250 36.60 14.86 29.15
CA TYR A 250 35.45 15.75 29.06
C TYR A 250 35.50 16.83 30.15
N LYS A 251 35.34 18.10 29.76
CA LYS A 251 35.30 19.22 30.69
C LYS A 251 33.89 19.78 30.84
N GLN A 252 33.26 20.16 29.74
CA GLN A 252 31.94 20.80 29.77
C GLN A 252 31.28 20.86 28.38
N GLY A 253 29.97 21.10 28.40
CA GLY A 253 29.17 21.41 27.22
C GLY A 253 28.93 20.20 26.33
N GLY A 254 28.50 20.47 25.10
CA GLY A 254 28.28 19.44 24.11
C GLY A 254 26.80 19.20 23.81
N ILE A 255 26.56 18.97 22.53
CA ILE A 255 25.26 18.54 22.00
C ILE A 255 25.50 17.26 21.21
N ALA A 256 24.72 16.23 21.50
CA ALA A 256 24.65 15.04 20.66
C ALA A 256 23.42 15.16 19.77
N ARG A 257 23.61 15.00 18.46
CA ARG A 257 22.55 15.10 17.45
C ARG A 257 22.53 13.86 16.59
N GLU A 258 21.34 13.29 16.40
CA GLU A 258 21.10 12.18 15.49
C GLU A 258 21.59 12.50 14.08
N VAL A 259 22.11 11.48 13.40
CA VAL A 259 22.46 11.52 11.98
C VAL A 259 21.57 10.51 11.27
N LYS A 260 20.70 10.98 10.37
CA LYS A 260 19.89 10.10 9.52
C LYS A 260 20.82 9.34 8.57
N GLN A 261 20.78 8.01 8.66
CA GLN A 261 21.50 7.16 7.73
C GLN A 261 20.76 7.04 6.41
N GLN A 262 21.49 7.17 5.31
CA GLN A 262 20.96 6.85 3.99
C GLN A 262 20.85 5.33 3.83
N ILE A 263 19.66 4.85 3.51
CA ILE A 263 19.41 3.43 3.25
C ILE A 263 19.34 3.21 1.75
N LYS A 264 19.94 2.12 1.27
CA LYS A 264 19.85 1.69 -0.13
C LYS A 264 18.86 0.54 -0.25
N LEU A 265 17.77 0.75 -1.00
CA LEU A 265 16.74 -0.24 -1.26
C LEU A 265 16.94 -0.86 -2.65
N ASN A 266 16.86 -2.19 -2.74
CA ASN A 266 16.89 -2.91 -4.01
C ASN A 266 15.48 -3.36 -4.37
N PHE A 267 15.06 -3.07 -5.61
CA PHE A 267 13.74 -3.41 -6.12
C PHE A 267 13.83 -4.57 -7.12
N ASN A 268 12.98 -5.56 -6.92
CA ASN A 268 12.77 -6.66 -7.86
C ASN A 268 11.82 -6.21 -8.97
N SER A 269 11.97 -6.75 -10.18
CA SER A 269 11.05 -6.42 -11.27
C SER A 269 9.63 -6.91 -10.99
N LEU A 270 8.66 -6.34 -11.69
CA LEU A 270 7.28 -6.82 -11.64
C LEU A 270 7.23 -8.32 -11.97
N ASN A 271 7.99 -8.76 -12.98
CA ASN A 271 8.00 -10.15 -13.38
C ASN A 271 8.57 -11.07 -12.29
N GLU A 272 9.61 -10.66 -11.56
CA GLU A 272 10.16 -11.42 -10.43
C GLU A 272 9.19 -11.48 -9.25
N GLN A 273 8.60 -10.35 -8.89
CA GLN A 273 7.65 -10.22 -7.77
C GLN A 273 6.37 -11.01 -8.02
N MET A 274 6.02 -11.21 -9.28
CA MET A 274 4.91 -12.05 -9.69
C MET A 274 5.16 -13.56 -9.56
N HIS A 275 6.41 -13.99 -9.41
CA HIS A 275 6.76 -15.39 -9.10
C HIS A 275 7.06 -15.58 -7.61
N ASN A 276 7.67 -14.58 -6.97
CA ASN A 276 8.01 -14.60 -5.55
C ASN A 276 7.76 -13.22 -4.91
N PRO A 277 6.52 -12.96 -4.49
CA PRO A 277 6.09 -11.64 -4.01
C PRO A 277 6.66 -11.32 -2.64
N LYS A 278 7.08 -10.06 -2.47
CA LYS A 278 7.38 -9.44 -1.18
C LYS A 278 6.27 -8.48 -0.82
N ILE A 279 5.35 -8.95 0.01
CA ILE A 279 4.11 -8.23 0.32
C ILE A 279 4.30 -7.36 1.55
N LEU A 280 3.89 -6.10 1.42
CA LEU A 280 3.79 -5.17 2.54
C LEU A 280 2.36 -5.20 3.06
N THR A 281 2.17 -5.66 4.29
CA THR A 281 0.85 -5.82 4.89
C THR A 281 0.47 -4.54 5.63
N ILE A 282 -0.70 -4.00 5.30
CA ILE A 282 -1.20 -2.73 5.86
C ILE A 282 -1.74 -2.94 7.28
N ASP A 283 -2.19 -4.15 7.60
CA ASP A 283 -2.58 -4.55 8.95
C ASP A 283 -1.53 -5.50 9.56
N GLY A 284 -1.14 -5.24 10.81
CA GLY A 284 -0.26 -6.15 11.57
C GLY A 284 -0.92 -7.49 11.91
N SER A 285 -2.20 -7.68 11.58
CA SER A 285 -2.89 -8.95 11.62
C SER A 285 -2.50 -9.80 10.42
N ASN A 286 -1.48 -10.65 10.61
CA ASN A 286 -1.14 -11.78 9.73
C ASN A 286 -2.28 -12.82 9.54
N TYR A 287 -3.54 -12.47 9.82
CA TYR A 287 -4.68 -13.36 9.74
C TYR A 287 -5.19 -13.53 8.31
N TRP A 288 -5.09 -12.49 7.46
CA TRP A 288 -5.46 -12.57 6.04
C TRP A 288 -4.29 -12.91 5.12
N THR A 289 -3.06 -12.91 5.63
CA THR A 289 -1.86 -13.09 4.80
C THR A 289 -1.65 -14.50 4.29
N LYS A 290 -2.31 -15.50 4.90
CA LYS A 290 -2.27 -16.89 4.43
C LYS A 290 -3.12 -17.16 3.17
N ASP A 291 -4.05 -16.27 2.82
CA ASP A 291 -4.90 -16.39 1.63
C ASP A 291 -4.38 -15.61 0.41
N ILE A 292 -3.23 -14.91 0.53
CA ILE A 292 -2.73 -14.03 -0.53
C ILE A 292 -2.27 -14.80 -1.78
N THR A 293 -1.85 -16.06 -1.66
CA THR A 293 -1.59 -16.91 -2.84
C THR A 293 -2.85 -17.08 -3.70
N GLY A 294 -4.05 -17.00 -3.10
CA GLY A 294 -5.32 -16.94 -3.82
C GLY A 294 -5.61 -15.57 -4.44
N GLU A 295 -5.20 -14.47 -3.80
CA GLU A 295 -5.36 -13.11 -4.32
C GLU A 295 -4.44 -12.83 -5.52
N GLU A 296 -3.23 -13.37 -5.56
CA GLU A 296 -2.36 -13.25 -6.73
C GLU A 296 -2.96 -13.96 -7.94
N ASN A 297 -3.41 -15.21 -7.75
CA ASN A 297 -4.14 -15.92 -8.78
C ASN A 297 -5.41 -15.16 -9.21
N TYR A 298 -6.09 -14.49 -8.27
CA TYR A 298 -7.21 -13.60 -8.58
C TYR A 298 -6.79 -12.40 -9.43
N TRP A 299 -5.62 -11.80 -9.20
CA TRP A 299 -5.11 -10.70 -10.01
C TRP A 299 -4.68 -11.14 -11.41
N TYR A 300 -3.94 -12.24 -11.53
CA TYR A 300 -3.64 -12.89 -12.82
C TYR A 300 -4.91 -13.20 -13.59
N PHE A 301 -5.92 -13.69 -12.88
CA PHE A 301 -7.22 -14.02 -13.42
C PHE A 301 -7.99 -12.76 -13.88
N MET A 302 -7.98 -11.69 -13.08
CA MET A 302 -8.59 -10.41 -13.44
C MET A 302 -7.95 -9.80 -14.69
N ASP A 303 -6.62 -9.90 -14.82
CA ASP A 303 -5.90 -9.44 -15.99
C ASP A 303 -6.19 -10.33 -17.23
N TYR A 304 -6.37 -11.64 -17.05
CA TYR A 304 -6.81 -12.56 -18.12
C TYR A 304 -8.21 -12.23 -18.65
N PHE A 305 -9.17 -11.90 -17.78
CA PHE A 305 -10.52 -11.51 -18.19
C PHE A 305 -10.55 -10.16 -18.92
N ARG A 306 -9.74 -9.19 -18.45
CA ARG A 306 -9.54 -7.91 -19.15
C ARG A 306 -9.03 -8.13 -20.58
N LEU A 307 -8.02 -9.00 -20.78
CA LEU A 307 -7.45 -9.30 -22.10
C LEU A 307 -8.47 -9.92 -23.07
N ASN A 308 -9.37 -10.77 -22.57
CA ASN A 308 -10.37 -11.44 -23.40
C ASN A 308 -11.65 -10.61 -23.63
N LYS A 309 -11.66 -9.32 -23.23
CA LYS A 309 -12.84 -8.43 -23.31
C LYS A 309 -14.11 -9.03 -22.71
N MET A 310 -13.96 -9.98 -21.79
CA MET A 310 -15.08 -10.45 -20.98
C MET A 310 -15.29 -9.36 -19.94
N ALA A 311 -16.45 -8.70 -19.97
CA ALA A 311 -16.78 -7.62 -19.05
C ALA A 311 -16.36 -8.02 -17.63
N ILE A 312 -15.54 -7.19 -16.98
CA ILE A 312 -15.20 -7.33 -15.55
C ILE A 312 -16.54 -7.52 -14.85
N TYR A 313 -16.79 -8.74 -14.38
CA TYR A 313 -18.04 -9.32 -13.89
C TYR A 313 -19.30 -8.46 -14.05
N ARG A 314 -20.34 -9.00 -14.69
CA ARG A 314 -21.69 -8.49 -14.40
C ARG A 314 -21.92 -8.67 -12.89
N THR A 315 -22.35 -7.61 -12.22
CA THR A 315 -22.56 -7.61 -10.77
C THR A 315 -23.35 -8.86 -10.33
N ARG A 316 -22.70 -9.74 -9.57
CA ARG A 316 -23.29 -10.91 -8.88
C ARG A 316 -23.95 -11.97 -9.78
N THR A 317 -23.44 -12.22 -10.99
CA THR A 317 -23.87 -13.35 -11.81
C THR A 317 -23.10 -14.63 -11.47
N HIS A 318 -23.81 -15.69 -11.05
CA HIS A 318 -23.23 -17.00 -10.73
C HIS A 318 -22.38 -17.60 -11.86
N PHE A 319 -22.76 -17.35 -13.12
CA PHE A 319 -22.08 -17.89 -14.30
C PHE A 319 -20.63 -17.38 -14.48
N ASP A 320 -20.41 -16.08 -14.26
CA ASP A 320 -19.07 -15.48 -14.39
C ASP A 320 -18.18 -15.90 -13.21
N ILE A 321 -18.77 -16.09 -12.02
CA ILE A 321 -18.08 -16.59 -10.83
C ILE A 321 -17.71 -18.07 -10.99
N ASP A 322 -18.60 -18.91 -11.50
CA ASP A 322 -18.33 -20.35 -11.69
C ASP A 322 -17.33 -20.60 -12.84
N THR A 323 -17.38 -19.79 -13.90
CA THR A 323 -16.35 -19.81 -14.96
C THR A 323 -14.99 -19.36 -14.39
N SER A 324 -15.00 -18.33 -13.53
CA SER A 324 -13.78 -17.91 -12.84
C SER A 324 -13.19 -18.98 -11.94
N ARG A 325 -14.05 -19.72 -11.23
CA ARG A 325 -13.65 -20.82 -10.37
C ARG A 325 -13.01 -21.96 -11.15
N TYR A 326 -13.62 -22.37 -12.26
CA TYR A 326 -13.11 -23.47 -13.09
C TYR A 326 -11.76 -23.14 -13.72
N GLU A 327 -11.57 -21.91 -14.20
CA GLU A 327 -10.30 -21.47 -14.78
C GLU A 327 -9.23 -21.17 -13.74
N HIS A 328 -9.59 -20.64 -12.57
CA HIS A 328 -8.69 -20.49 -11.43
C HIS A 328 -8.17 -21.87 -10.98
N GLU A 329 -9.06 -22.85 -10.83
CA GLU A 329 -8.68 -24.25 -10.55
C GLU A 329 -7.81 -24.83 -11.68
N TYR A 330 -8.08 -24.52 -12.96
CA TYR A 330 -7.26 -24.94 -14.10
C TYR A 330 -5.85 -24.32 -14.11
N ILE A 331 -5.73 -23.04 -13.77
CA ILE A 331 -4.45 -22.31 -13.66
C ILE A 331 -3.63 -22.89 -12.52
N ILE A 332 -4.20 -23.06 -11.32
CA ILE A 332 -3.53 -23.71 -10.18
C ILE A 332 -3.06 -25.12 -10.57
N ASN A 333 -3.91 -25.90 -11.23
CA ASN A 333 -3.62 -27.28 -11.64
C ASN A 333 -2.61 -27.40 -12.80
N ASN A 334 -2.37 -26.33 -13.58
CA ASN A 334 -1.38 -26.33 -14.65
C ASN A 334 -0.07 -25.61 -14.27
N TYR A 335 -0.09 -24.59 -13.42
CA TYR A 335 1.13 -23.99 -12.87
C TYR A 335 1.84 -24.94 -11.89
N SER A 336 1.10 -25.78 -11.17
CA SER A 336 1.68 -26.91 -10.42
C SER A 336 2.38 -27.95 -11.30
N LYS A 337 2.08 -28.00 -12.62
CA LYS A 337 2.81 -28.84 -13.58
C LYS A 337 4.04 -28.15 -14.17
N VAL A 338 4.10 -26.83 -14.22
CA VAL A 338 5.27 -26.08 -14.73
C VAL A 338 6.46 -26.20 -13.76
N PHE A 339 6.23 -26.31 -12.45
CA PHE A 339 7.27 -26.63 -11.47
C PHE A 339 7.86 -28.05 -11.60
N ARG A 340 7.26 -28.95 -12.39
CA ARG A 340 7.87 -30.26 -12.69
C ARG A 340 8.95 -30.22 -13.77
N TYR A 341 9.13 -29.11 -14.49
CA TYR A 341 10.08 -29.04 -15.61
C TYR A 341 11.38 -28.28 -15.33
N LEU A 342 11.56 -27.72 -14.13
CA LEU A 342 12.84 -27.21 -13.65
C LEU A 342 13.44 -28.24 -12.70
N HIS A 343 14.26 -29.14 -13.25
CA HIS A 343 15.13 -30.03 -12.47
C HIS A 343 16.12 -29.19 -11.66
N ILE A 344 15.73 -28.84 -10.44
CA ILE A 344 16.65 -28.43 -9.39
C ILE A 344 16.80 -29.65 -8.48
N GLU A 345 17.88 -30.39 -8.66
CA GLU A 345 18.31 -31.40 -7.69
C GLU A 345 18.84 -30.67 -6.45
N THR A 346 17.98 -30.47 -5.47
CA THR A 346 18.40 -30.25 -4.08
C THR A 346 18.19 -31.53 -3.30
N PRO A 347 19.23 -32.09 -2.64
CA PRO A 347 19.06 -33.22 -1.75
C PRO A 347 18.31 -32.76 -0.49
N ASP A 348 17.33 -33.57 -0.10
CA ASP A 348 16.66 -33.56 1.21
C ASP A 348 15.70 -32.39 1.52
N TYR A 349 14.59 -32.29 0.78
CA TYR A 349 13.29 -31.90 1.34
C TYR A 349 12.14 -32.46 0.48
N GLU A 350 11.40 -33.45 1.00
CA GLU A 350 10.16 -33.94 0.38
C GLU A 350 9.08 -32.85 0.42
N ILE A 351 8.69 -32.32 -0.74
CA ILE A 351 7.49 -31.48 -0.88
C ILE A 351 6.27 -32.40 -0.76
N ARG A 352 5.65 -32.47 0.42
CA ARG A 352 4.32 -33.08 0.60
C ARG A 352 3.24 -32.11 0.14
N ASN A 353 2.64 -32.42 -1.01
CA ASN A 353 1.37 -31.87 -1.48
C ASN A 353 0.22 -32.43 -0.64
N GLU A 354 -0.36 -31.63 0.26
CA GLU A 354 -1.65 -31.95 0.89
C GLU A 354 -2.57 -30.72 0.85
N ALA A 355 -3.39 -30.66 -0.20
CA ALA A 355 -4.33 -29.58 -0.49
C ALA A 355 -5.67 -29.76 0.24
N CYS A 356 -6.25 -28.64 0.68
CA CYS A 356 -7.63 -28.54 1.20
C CYS A 356 -8.63 -29.24 0.27
N LYS A 357 -9.50 -30.10 0.84
CA LYS A 357 -10.66 -30.67 0.14
C LYS A 357 -11.94 -29.98 0.59
N TYR A 358 -12.61 -29.29 -0.33
CA TYR A 358 -13.91 -28.68 -0.08
C TYR A 358 -15.03 -29.63 -0.54
N ASN A 359 -15.96 -29.99 0.35
CA ASN A 359 -17.18 -30.73 0.00
C ASN A 359 -18.38 -29.78 0.04
N PHE A 360 -19.08 -29.62 -1.09
CA PHE A 360 -20.28 -28.80 -1.19
C PHE A 360 -21.51 -29.68 -1.40
N ILE A 361 -22.49 -29.59 -0.49
CA ILE A 361 -23.80 -30.23 -0.64
C ILE A 361 -24.76 -29.18 -1.20
N ILE A 362 -25.22 -29.39 -2.42
CA ILE A 362 -26.22 -28.54 -3.08
C ILE A 362 -27.57 -29.24 -2.96
N GLU A 363 -28.45 -28.76 -2.07
CA GLU A 363 -29.85 -29.21 -2.04
C GLU A 363 -30.69 -28.40 -3.05
N PRO A 364 -31.50 -29.06 -3.90
CA PRO A 364 -32.35 -28.36 -4.86
C PRO A 364 -33.37 -27.46 -4.16
N GLY A 365 -33.33 -26.15 -4.44
CA GLY A 365 -34.37 -25.19 -4.03
C GLY A 365 -33.97 -24.10 -3.01
N ARG A 366 -32.69 -23.99 -2.59
CA ARG A 366 -32.22 -22.88 -1.74
C ARG A 366 -31.39 -21.85 -2.52
N ARG A 367 -31.53 -20.56 -2.18
CA ARG A 367 -30.79 -19.42 -2.77
C ARG A 367 -29.43 -19.12 -2.12
N HIS A 368 -28.98 -19.94 -1.17
CA HIS A 368 -27.68 -19.80 -0.51
C HIS A 368 -26.99 -21.16 -0.38
N ILE A 369 -25.70 -21.20 -0.72
CA ILE A 369 -24.82 -22.36 -0.56
C ILE A 369 -24.20 -22.29 0.84
N LEU A 370 -24.35 -23.33 1.65
CA LEU A 370 -23.61 -23.48 2.89
C LEU A 370 -22.22 -24.04 2.56
N ILE A 371 -21.18 -23.29 2.89
CA ILE A 371 -19.79 -23.74 2.71
C ILE A 371 -19.36 -24.37 4.04
N ASN A 372 -19.25 -25.70 4.06
CA ASN A 372 -18.55 -26.39 5.15
C ASN A 372 -17.09 -26.56 4.74
N VAL A 373 -16.20 -25.78 5.35
CA VAL A 373 -14.76 -26.00 5.27
C VAL A 373 -14.41 -27.08 6.27
N ILE A 374 -14.20 -28.32 5.81
CA ILE A 374 -13.64 -29.37 6.66
C ILE A 374 -12.12 -29.22 6.57
N MET A 375 -11.52 -28.60 7.59
CA MET A 375 -10.08 -28.68 7.78
C MET A 375 -9.77 -30.04 8.42
N GLU A 376 -9.12 -30.95 7.70
CA GLU A 376 -8.59 -32.19 8.28
C GLU A 376 -7.32 -31.88 9.10
N PHE A 377 -7.51 -31.24 10.25
CA PHE A 377 -6.55 -31.24 11.36
C PHE A 377 -7.30 -31.61 12.65
N PRO A 378 -6.66 -32.28 13.62
CA PRO A 378 -7.29 -32.57 14.90
C PRO A 378 -7.48 -31.26 15.66
N LEU A 379 -8.68 -30.67 15.54
CA LEU A 379 -9.11 -29.52 16.34
C LEU A 379 -9.05 -29.90 17.83
N THR A 380 -8.52 -29.00 18.65
CA THR A 380 -8.57 -29.11 20.11
C THR A 380 -10.03 -29.09 20.59
N LEU A 381 -10.30 -29.70 21.75
CA LEU A 381 -11.66 -29.85 22.29
C LEU A 381 -12.41 -28.51 22.43
N THR A 382 -11.65 -27.43 22.65
CA THR A 382 -12.15 -26.06 22.77
C THR A 382 -12.66 -25.51 21.42
N GLU A 383 -11.95 -25.81 20.32
CA GLU A 383 -12.33 -25.38 18.97
C GLU A 383 -13.62 -26.07 18.49
N ARG A 384 -13.83 -27.35 18.85
CA ARG A 384 -15.08 -28.06 18.56
C ARG A 384 -16.29 -27.43 19.27
N ARG A 385 -16.15 -27.03 20.54
CA ARG A 385 -17.24 -26.40 21.30
C ARG A 385 -17.64 -25.04 20.74
N CYS A 386 -16.69 -24.24 20.26
CA CYS A 386 -17.00 -22.95 19.63
C CYS A 386 -17.83 -23.13 18.35
N PHE A 387 -17.52 -24.14 17.53
CA PHE A 387 -18.29 -24.42 16.31
C PHE A 387 -19.69 -24.99 16.61
N GLU A 388 -19.85 -25.80 17.65
CA GLU A 388 -21.16 -26.30 18.08
C GLU A 388 -22.08 -25.16 18.56
N VAL A 389 -21.55 -24.21 19.34
CA VAL A 389 -22.31 -23.04 19.80
C VAL A 389 -22.73 -22.12 18.64
N ILE A 390 -21.86 -21.91 17.64
CA ILE A 390 -22.20 -21.13 16.44
C ILE A 390 -23.29 -21.82 15.62
N ALA A 391 -23.25 -23.15 15.51
CA ALA A 391 -24.25 -23.93 14.80
C ALA A 391 -25.63 -23.92 15.50
N GLU A 392 -25.66 -23.95 16.83
CA GLU A 392 -26.90 -23.84 17.61
C GLU A 392 -27.52 -22.43 17.51
N CYS A 393 -26.71 -21.37 17.62
CA CYS A 393 -27.17 -19.99 17.41
C CYS A 393 -27.75 -19.78 15.99
N TYR A 394 -27.14 -20.41 14.97
CA TYR A 394 -27.63 -20.32 13.60
C TYR A 394 -28.97 -21.05 13.42
N ASN A 395 -29.21 -22.15 14.14
CA ASN A 395 -30.46 -22.90 14.08
C ASN A 395 -31.62 -22.20 14.80
N GLU A 396 -31.38 -21.49 15.91
CA GLU A 396 -32.42 -20.67 16.58
C GLU A 396 -32.83 -19.44 15.76
N ILE A 397 -31.88 -18.81 15.05
CA ILE A 397 -32.17 -17.71 14.11
C ILE A 397 -33.01 -18.22 12.93
N ARG A 398 -32.78 -19.47 12.51
CA ARG A 398 -33.50 -20.12 11.41
C ARG A 398 -34.95 -20.48 11.77
N THR A 399 -35.23 -20.96 12.99
CA THR A 399 -36.61 -21.28 13.44
C THR A 399 -37.45 -20.04 13.75
N SER A 400 -36.82 -18.94 14.17
CA SER A 400 -37.50 -17.66 14.38
C SER A 400 -37.85 -16.94 13.06
N ALA A 401 -37.09 -17.17 11.99
CA ALA A 401 -37.36 -16.58 10.66
C ALA A 401 -38.38 -17.37 9.81
N SER A 402 -38.58 -18.67 10.08
CA SER A 402 -39.48 -19.53 9.29
C SER A 402 -40.95 -19.39 9.66
N THR A 403 -41.29 -18.80 10.81
CA THR A 403 -42.68 -18.59 11.25
C THR A 403 -43.32 -17.31 10.71
N THR A 404 -42.56 -16.43 10.03
CA THR A 404 -43.07 -15.11 9.58
C THR A 404 -43.60 -15.02 8.15
N ASN A 405 -43.55 -16.08 7.34
CA ASN A 405 -43.92 -16.00 5.91
C ASN A 405 -45.08 -16.92 5.47
N SER A 406 -46.11 -17.07 6.31
CA SER A 406 -47.40 -17.61 5.85
C SER A 406 -48.58 -16.98 6.59
N SER A 407 -49.01 -15.80 6.16
CA SER A 407 -50.44 -15.40 6.13
C SER A 407 -50.59 -14.02 5.50
N THR A 408 -51.47 -13.96 4.52
CA THR A 408 -51.93 -12.76 3.82
C THR A 408 -52.90 -11.94 4.68
N ALA A 409 -52.94 -10.63 4.37
CA ALA A 409 -54.05 -9.69 4.52
C ALA A 409 -54.32 -8.97 5.87
N ASN A 410 -54.46 -7.65 5.70
CA ASN A 410 -55.30 -6.68 6.43
C ASN A 410 -54.86 -6.10 7.79
N ASN A 411 -55.05 -4.77 7.81
CA ASN A 411 -55.39 -3.88 8.93
C ASN A 411 -54.29 -3.42 9.92
N SER A 412 -54.16 -2.08 9.93
CA SER A 412 -54.07 -1.14 11.05
C SER A 412 -53.48 -1.57 12.41
N LEU A 413 -52.80 -0.58 13.02
CA LEU A 413 -52.48 -0.38 14.43
C LEU A 413 -51.14 -0.93 14.97
N SER A 414 -50.52 -0.03 15.73
CA SER A 414 -49.34 -0.11 16.59
C SER A 414 -49.25 -1.36 17.48
N ASN A 415 -48.04 -1.91 17.68
CA ASN A 415 -47.63 -2.44 19.00
C ASN A 415 -46.11 -2.76 19.13
N PRO A 416 -45.55 -2.81 20.36
CA PRO A 416 -44.15 -2.53 20.70
C PRO A 416 -43.38 -3.79 21.15
N SER A 417 -43.31 -4.83 20.32
CA SER A 417 -42.68 -6.12 20.67
C SER A 417 -41.22 -6.29 20.25
N ARG A 418 -40.61 -5.33 19.55
CA ARG A 418 -39.23 -5.47 19.01
C ARG A 418 -38.09 -5.29 20.01
N LYS A 419 -38.36 -4.77 21.22
CA LYS A 419 -37.29 -4.45 22.21
C LYS A 419 -36.97 -5.58 23.20
N SER A 420 -37.85 -6.56 23.45
CA SER A 420 -37.56 -7.63 24.43
C SER A 420 -36.69 -8.77 23.88
N SER A 421 -36.74 -9.03 22.57
CA SER A 421 -36.02 -10.16 21.94
C SER A 421 -34.51 -9.93 21.84
N ARG A 422 -34.05 -8.68 21.66
CA ARG A 422 -32.61 -8.36 21.56
C ARG A 422 -31.88 -8.43 22.89
N THR A 423 -32.56 -8.09 23.99
CA THR A 423 -31.95 -8.06 25.33
C THR A 423 -31.74 -9.47 25.90
N ASN A 424 -32.59 -10.44 25.54
CA ASN A 424 -32.42 -11.83 25.96
C ASN A 424 -31.26 -12.53 25.24
N ILE A 425 -31.03 -12.23 23.96
CA ILE A 425 -29.94 -12.82 23.16
C ILE A 425 -28.59 -12.38 23.72
N MET A 426 -28.38 -11.06 23.97
CA MET A 426 -27.11 -10.57 24.54
C MET A 426 -26.83 -11.11 25.95
N SER A 427 -27.86 -11.35 26.76
CA SER A 427 -27.72 -11.95 28.10
C SER A 427 -27.29 -13.42 28.05
N GLN A 428 -27.79 -14.20 27.07
CA GLN A 428 -27.41 -15.60 26.89
C GLN A 428 -26.02 -15.75 26.27
N THR A 429 -25.64 -14.90 25.32
CA THR A 429 -24.28 -14.90 24.75
C THR A 429 -23.23 -14.54 25.80
N SER A 430 -23.53 -13.59 26.70
CA SER A 430 -22.61 -13.20 27.78
C SER A 430 -22.41 -14.29 28.85
N LYS A 431 -23.38 -15.18 29.08
CA LYS A 431 -23.23 -16.31 30.02
C LYS A 431 -22.41 -17.47 29.41
N LEU A 432 -22.57 -17.73 28.12
CA LEU A 432 -21.84 -18.77 27.38
C LEU A 432 -20.36 -18.42 27.13
N ILE A 433 -20.01 -17.14 27.10
CA ILE A 433 -18.61 -16.69 26.98
C ILE A 433 -17.88 -16.70 28.34
N SER A 434 -18.62 -16.69 29.46
CA SER A 434 -18.06 -16.63 30.83
C SER A 434 -17.81 -17.99 31.50
N GLN A 435 -18.26 -19.10 30.91
CA GLN A 435 -17.98 -20.49 31.32
C GLN A 435 -16.98 -21.12 30.36
#